data_AF-A0A3M5T0V4-F1
#
_entry.id   AF-A0A3M5T0V4-F1
#
_cell.length_a   1.000
_cell.length_b   1.000
_cell.length_c   1.000
_cell.angle_alpha   90.00
_cell.angle_beta   90.00
_cell.angle_gamma   90.00
#
_symmetry.space_group_name_H-M   'P 1'
#
loop_
_entity.id
_entity.type
_entity.pdbx_description
1 polymer ?
#
loop_
_entity_poly.entity_id
_entity_poly.type
_entity_poly.pdbx_seq_one_letter_code
_entity_poly.pdbx_strand_id
1 'polypeptide(L)'
;MLKTEFTAFVEEQIKLAEEILADGKVSKRDDMAEGKLTFFRALHRVLRGEKISQDLGMLDAINDTLQALEVLKSKETFLGRIEPSTP
;
A
#
# COMPACT_ATOMS: atom_id res chain seq x y z
N MET A 1 -0.95 12.88 7.99
CA MET A 1 0.12 12.75 6.97
C MET A 1 -0.45 13.21 5.65
N LEU A 2 0.24 14.13 4.98
CA LEU A 2 -0.22 14.68 3.71
C LEU A 2 -0.17 13.62 2.61
N LYS A 3 -1.08 13.69 1.65
CA LYS A 3 -1.08 12.78 0.50
C LYS A 3 0.27 12.73 -0.24
N THR A 4 0.96 13.86 -0.36
CA THR A 4 2.28 13.93 -1.01
C THR A 4 3.34 13.18 -0.22
N GLU A 5 3.41 13.39 1.09
CA GLU A 5 4.32 12.66 1.98
C GLU A 5 4.04 11.15 1.93
N PHE A 6 2.76 10.77 1.97
CA PHE A 6 2.38 9.35 1.94
C PHE A 6 2.69 8.71 0.60
N THR A 7 2.54 9.44 -0.51
CA THR A 7 2.92 8.96 -1.84
C THR A 7 4.43 8.73 -1.92
N ALA A 8 5.24 9.67 -1.41
CA ALA A 8 6.70 9.52 -1.38
C ALA A 8 7.13 8.30 -0.55
N PHE A 9 6.47 8.07 0.59
CA PHE A 9 6.70 6.86 1.40
C PHE A 9 6.39 5.57 0.60
N VAL A 10 5.27 5.54 -0.13
CA VAL A 10 4.91 4.38 -0.97
C VAL A 10 5.94 4.13 -2.06
N GLU A 11 6.41 5.18 -2.73
CA GLU A 11 7.46 5.09 -3.76
C GLU A 11 8.78 4.56 -3.20
N GLU A 12 9.17 5.02 -2.00
CA GLU A 12 10.36 4.51 -1.30
C GLU A 12 10.23 3.01 -0.99
N GLN A 13 9.07 2.56 -0.49
CA GLN A 13 8.85 1.14 -0.19
C GLN A 13 8.88 0.26 -1.45
N ILE A 14 8.37 0.76 -2.59
CA ILE A 14 8.49 0.07 -3.89
C ILE A 14 9.95 -0.10 -4.26
N LYS A 15 10.72 1.00 -4.23
CA LYS A 15 12.15 0.98 -4.57
C LYS A 15 12.93 -0.01 -3.72
N LEU A 16 12.73 0.01 -2.40
CA LEU A 16 13.40 -0.91 -1.47
C LEU A 16 13.06 -2.38 -1.75
N ALA A 17 11.80 -2.70 -2.09
CA ALA A 17 11.42 -4.06 -2.44
C ALA A 17 12.02 -4.51 -3.78
N GLU A 18 12.07 -3.63 -4.77
CA GLU A 18 12.70 -3.89 -6.06
C GLU A 18 14.22 -4.11 -5.94
N GLU A 19 14.90 -3.33 -5.10
CA GLU A 19 16.33 -3.51 -4.80
C GLU A 19 16.62 -4.88 -4.17
N ILE A 20 15.75 -5.36 -3.29
CA ILE A 20 15.88 -6.69 -2.69
C ILE A 20 15.77 -7.77 -3.77
N LEU A 21 14.73 -7.70 -4.60
CA LEU A 21 14.49 -8.70 -5.65
C LEU A 21 15.57 -8.68 -6.74
N ALA A 22 16.24 -7.54 -6.94
CA ALA A 22 17.33 -7.40 -7.89
C ALA A 22 18.66 -8.05 -7.43
N ASP A 23 18.82 -8.38 -6.15
CA ASP A 23 20.02 -9.06 -5.60
C ASP A 23 20.14 -10.51 -6.13
N GLY A 24 19.11 -11.03 -6.81
CA GLY A 24 19.15 -12.31 -7.52
C GLY A 24 19.29 -13.55 -6.62
N LYS A 25 19.15 -13.35 -5.31
CA LYS A 25 19.06 -14.43 -4.32
C LYS A 25 17.64 -14.98 -4.32
N VAL A 26 17.52 -16.24 -3.92
CA VAL A 26 16.22 -16.83 -3.60
C VAL A 26 16.22 -17.11 -2.10
N SER A 27 15.43 -16.35 -1.38
CA SER A 27 15.41 -16.32 0.07
C SER A 27 14.03 -15.91 0.58
N LYS A 28 13.77 -16.18 1.87
CA LYS A 28 12.56 -15.68 2.54
C LYS A 28 12.41 -14.15 2.45
N ARG A 29 13.51 -13.43 2.26
CA ARG A 29 13.51 -11.97 2.10
C ARG A 29 12.87 -11.57 0.77
N ASP A 30 13.04 -12.39 -0.27
CA ASP A 30 12.47 -12.15 -1.59
C ASP A 30 10.96 -12.39 -1.58
N ASP A 31 10.50 -13.47 -0.93
CA ASP A 31 9.07 -13.72 -0.72
C ASP A 31 8.39 -12.53 -0.01
N MET A 32 9.04 -11.99 1.03
CA MET A 32 8.55 -10.81 1.76
C MET A 32 8.56 -9.55 0.88
N ALA A 33 9.60 -9.37 0.07
CA ALA A 33 9.71 -8.23 -0.84
C ALA A 33 8.63 -8.30 -1.93
N GLU A 34 8.34 -9.48 -2.47
CA GLU A 34 7.29 -9.69 -3.46
C GLU A 34 5.90 -9.36 -2.89
N GLY A 35 5.60 -9.81 -1.67
CA GLY A 35 4.35 -9.47 -0.98
C GLY A 35 4.21 -7.96 -0.76
N LYS A 36 5.27 -7.30 -0.28
CA LYS A 36 5.31 -5.83 -0.12
C LYS A 36 5.12 -5.11 -1.45
N LEU A 37 5.86 -5.52 -2.47
CA LEU A 37 5.83 -4.90 -3.79
C LEU A 37 4.43 -4.99 -4.41
N THR A 38 3.77 -6.14 -4.25
CA THR A 38 2.39 -6.35 -4.69
C THR A 38 1.44 -5.34 -4.04
N PHE A 39 1.48 -5.22 -2.71
CA PHE A 39 0.66 -4.25 -1.98
C PHE A 39 0.95 -2.80 -2.38
N PHE A 40 2.22 -2.38 -2.33
CA PHE A 40 2.58 -0.99 -2.55
C PHE A 40 2.36 -0.53 -3.99
N ARG A 41 2.49 -1.41 -4.99
CA ARG A 41 2.14 -1.07 -6.38
C ARG A 41 0.64 -0.82 -6.57
N ALA A 42 -0.21 -1.63 -5.95
CA ALA A 42 -1.66 -1.40 -5.97
C ALA A 42 -2.03 -0.09 -5.27
N LEU A 43 -1.41 0.17 -4.11
CA LEU A 43 -1.59 1.41 -3.36
C LEU A 43 -1.16 2.64 -4.18
N HIS A 44 0.00 2.57 -4.84
CA HIS A 44 0.50 3.63 -5.71
C HIS A 44 -0.47 3.96 -6.86
N ARG A 45 -1.02 2.94 -7.53
CA ARG A 45 -2.05 3.13 -8.58
C ARG A 45 -3.30 3.82 -8.03
N VAL A 46 -3.78 3.41 -6.86
CA VAL A 46 -4.96 4.01 -6.21
C VAL A 46 -4.71 5.48 -5.85
N LEU A 47 -3.53 5.82 -5.33
CA LEU A 47 -3.17 7.20 -4.97
C LEU A 47 -3.13 8.13 -6.19
N ARG A 48 -2.75 7.60 -7.36
CA ARG A 48 -2.74 8.30 -8.66
C ARG A 48 -4.09 8.35 -9.37
N GLY A 49 -5.11 7.66 -8.85
CA GLY A 49 -6.42 7.55 -9.48
C GLY A 49 -6.51 6.50 -10.59
N GLU A 50 -5.47 5.69 -10.78
CA GLU A 50 -5.34 4.62 -11.79
C GLU A 50 -5.85 3.27 -11.26
N LYS A 51 -6.96 3.29 -10.51
CA LYS A 51 -7.48 2.16 -9.75
C LYS A 51 -8.11 1.09 -10.65
N ILE A 52 -7.76 -0.18 -10.43
CA ILE A 52 -8.42 -1.36 -11.02
C ILE A 52 -9.18 -2.14 -9.95
N SER A 53 -10.19 -2.93 -10.35
CA SER A 53 -11.05 -3.68 -9.42
C SER A 53 -10.27 -4.61 -8.48
N GLN A 54 -9.20 -5.24 -8.97
CA GLN A 54 -8.35 -6.12 -8.16
C GLN A 54 -7.62 -5.35 -7.04
N ASP A 55 -7.08 -4.17 -7.35
CA ASP A 55 -6.43 -3.32 -6.35
C ASP A 55 -7.43 -2.90 -5.29
N LEU A 56 -8.63 -2.45 -5.71
CA LEU A 56 -9.67 -2.05 -4.78
C LEU A 56 -10.06 -3.20 -3.86
N GLY A 57 -10.29 -4.40 -4.39
CA GLY A 57 -10.63 -5.57 -3.58
C GLY A 57 -9.53 -5.95 -2.59
N MET A 58 -8.25 -5.87 -2.98
CA MET A 58 -7.14 -6.15 -2.07
C MET A 58 -7.07 -5.12 -0.92
N LEU A 59 -7.21 -3.83 -1.23
CA LEU A 59 -7.18 -2.78 -0.20
C LEU A 59 -8.43 -2.83 0.69
N ASP A 60 -9.59 -3.22 0.14
CA ASP A 60 -10.83 -3.40 0.89
C ASP A 60 -10.71 -4.54 1.89
N ALA A 61 -10.19 -5.71 1.47
CA ALA A 61 -9.94 -6.83 2.38
C ALA A 61 -8.99 -6.47 3.55
N ILE A 62 -7.99 -5.62 3.30
CA ILE A 62 -7.12 -5.10 4.36
C ILE A 62 -7.91 -4.20 5.31
N ASN A 63 -8.75 -3.29 4.78
CA ASN A 63 -9.62 -2.45 5.61
C ASN A 63 -10.60 -3.29 6.44
N ASP A 64 -11.26 -4.27 5.83
CA ASP A 64 -12.19 -5.19 6.50
C ASP A 64 -11.51 -5.89 7.67
N THR A 65 -10.27 -6.36 7.46
CA THR A 65 -9.47 -7.01 8.52
C THR A 65 -9.17 -6.04 9.66
N LEU A 66 -8.74 -4.81 9.34
CA LEU A 66 -8.45 -3.79 10.35
C LEU A 66 -9.71 -3.35 11.12
N GLN A 67 -10.85 -3.30 10.45
CA GLN A 67 -12.15 -2.98 11.06
C GLN A 67 -12.65 -4.11 11.94
N ALA A 68 -12.51 -5.37 11.50
CA ALA A 68 -12.87 -6.55 12.28
C ALA A 68 -12.04 -6.69 13.56
N LEU A 69 -10.79 -6.23 13.53
CA LEU A 69 -9.90 -6.14 14.70
C LEU A 69 -10.09 -4.85 15.51
N GLU A 70 -11.07 -4.01 15.15
CA GLU A 70 -11.37 -2.71 15.79
C GLU A 70 -10.19 -1.71 15.80
N VAL A 71 -9.18 -1.93 14.95
CA VAL A 71 -8.06 -0.98 14.74
C VAL A 71 -8.54 0.26 13.99
N LEU A 72 -9.47 0.06 13.05
CA LEU A 72 -10.24 1.12 12.39
C LEU A 72 -11.71 1.00 12.81
N LYS A 73 -12.42 2.12 12.94
CA LYS A 73 -13.87 2.07 13.18
C LYS A 73 -14.60 1.55 11.95
N SER A 74 -15.81 1.01 12.15
CA SER A 74 -16.69 0.67 11.03
C SER A 74 -16.87 1.90 10.13
N LYS A 75 -16.59 1.72 8.82
CA LYS A 75 -16.58 2.74 7.76
C LYS A 75 -15.32 3.62 7.65
N GLU A 76 -14.33 3.46 8.52
CA GLU A 76 -13.01 4.08 8.33
C GLU A 76 -12.11 3.21 7.46
N THR A 77 -11.35 3.82 6.55
CA THR A 77 -10.30 3.15 5.78
C THR A 77 -8.96 3.80 6.06
N PHE A 78 -7.85 3.07 5.89
CA PHE A 78 -6.52 3.67 6.05
C PHE A 78 -6.29 4.82 5.05
N LEU A 79 -6.87 4.73 3.83
CA LEU A 79 -6.84 5.82 2.85
C LEU A 79 -7.64 7.05 3.31
N GLY A 80 -8.76 6.83 4.00
CA GLY A 80 -9.59 7.91 4.56
C GLY A 80 -8.89 8.71 5.67
N ARG A 81 -7.76 8.21 6.20
CA ARG A 81 -6.93 8.91 7.19
C ARG A 81 -5.82 9.78 6.58
N ILE A 82 -5.69 9.78 5.25
CA ILE A 82 -4.73 10.64 4.56
C ILE A 82 -5.30 12.06 4.51
N GLU A 83 -4.51 13.04 4.94
CA GLU A 83 -4.91 14.44 4.85
C GLU A 83 -4.86 14.88 3.38
N PRO A 84 -5.93 15.51 2.86
CA PRO A 84 -5.91 16.06 1.52
C PRO A 84 -4.79 17.10 1.41
N SER A 85 -4.08 17.10 0.29
CA SER A 85 -3.18 18.20 -0.04
C SER A 85 -4.01 19.48 -0.13
N THR A 86 -3.74 20.46 0.72
CA THR A 86 -4.37 21.79 0.63
C THR A 86 -4.04 22.39 -0.74
N PRO A 87 -4.99 23.09 -1.42
CA PRO A 87 -4.71 23.81 -2.66
C PRO A 87 -3.61 24.87 -2.49
#